data_AF-A0A6I1C1I0-F1
#
_entry.id   AF-A0A6I1C1I0-F1
#
_cell.length_a   1.000
_cell.length_b   1.000
_cell.length_c   1.000
_cell.angle_alpha   90.00
_cell.angle_beta   90.00
_cell.angle_gamma   90.00
#
_symmetry.space_group_name_H-M   'P 1'
#
loop_
_entity.id
_entity.type
_entity.pdbx_description
1 polymer ?
#
loop_
_entity_poly.entity_id
_entity_poly.type
_entity_poly.pdbx_seq_one_letter_code
_entity_poly.pdbx_strand_id
1 'polypeptide(L)'
;MTHEELELNGCYAMLCEALRAWYRLQHDHTREMAAKTLKDVYGYEFHLNGGGCPWRLPSVDHEQAVNGMRALGLPEDKFEENTIVLARLLDGQKKDYELTSGHTLETPKTVYGSDVDRLVVVEQFHNAFRRITADWDNTLNRKSMDKNLEQLLPMAAHAIRSDREGGTPELRLMLDLCKKRRENIECR
;
A
#
# COMPACT_ATOMS: atom_id res chain seq x y z
N MET A 1 -19.89 1.64 -7.83
CA MET A 1 -18.62 2.32 -7.53
C MET A 1 -18.41 3.43 -8.56
N THR A 2 -18.05 4.63 -8.14
CA THR A 2 -17.74 5.76 -9.02
C THR A 2 -16.34 5.61 -9.62
N HIS A 3 -16.01 6.36 -10.68
CA HIS A 3 -14.67 6.40 -11.25
C HIS A 3 -13.62 6.86 -10.21
N GLU A 4 -13.99 7.78 -9.32
CA GLU A 4 -13.11 8.28 -8.26
C GLU A 4 -12.80 7.18 -7.24
N GLU A 5 -13.80 6.41 -6.83
CA GLU A 5 -13.61 5.26 -5.92
C GLU A 5 -12.71 4.19 -6.55
N LEU A 6 -12.84 3.94 -7.86
CA LEU A 6 -11.96 3.03 -8.60
C LEU A 6 -10.50 3.51 -8.62
N GLU A 7 -10.26 4.80 -8.85
CA GLU A 7 -8.90 5.36 -8.80
C GLU A 7 -8.32 5.33 -7.38
N LEU A 8 -9.15 5.48 -6.35
CA LEU A 8 -8.74 5.31 -4.95
C LEU A 8 -8.33 3.87 -4.65
N ASN A 9 -9.10 2.86 -5.07
CA ASN A 9 -8.71 1.45 -4.93
C ASN A 9 -7.39 1.16 -5.64
N GLY A 10 -7.22 1.69 -6.85
CA GLY A 10 -5.96 1.62 -7.58
C GLY A 10 -4.80 2.31 -6.85
N CYS A 11 -5.06 3.42 -6.15
CA CYS A 11 -4.09 4.15 -5.34
C CYS A 11 -3.63 3.29 -4.16
N TYR A 12 -4.56 2.74 -3.37
CA TYR A 12 -4.22 1.89 -2.22
C TYR A 12 -3.49 0.61 -2.64
N ALA A 13 -3.86 -0.01 -3.76
CA ALA A 13 -3.13 -1.16 -4.30
C ALA A 13 -1.66 -0.83 -4.57
N MET A 14 -1.36 0.38 -5.05
CA MET A 14 0.02 0.83 -5.28
C MET A 14 0.73 1.24 -3.98
N LEU A 15 0.01 1.79 -2.99
CA LEU A 15 0.56 2.01 -1.64
C LEU A 15 0.94 0.69 -0.97
N CYS A 16 0.11 -0.35 -1.10
CA CYS A 16 0.44 -1.70 -0.66
C CYS A 16 1.69 -2.25 -1.37
N GLU A 17 1.85 -2.02 -2.68
CA GLU A 17 3.08 -2.44 -3.39
C GLU A 17 4.31 -1.66 -2.92
N ALA A 18 4.17 -0.37 -2.56
CA ALA A 18 5.25 0.40 -1.95
C ALA A 18 5.70 -0.20 -0.62
N LEU A 19 4.74 -0.49 0.27
CA LEU A 19 5.00 -1.14 1.55
C LEU A 19 5.62 -2.53 1.37
N ARG A 20 5.11 -3.33 0.43
CA ARG A 20 5.68 -4.63 0.07
C ARG A 20 7.15 -4.49 -0.33
N ALA A 21 7.45 -3.57 -1.25
CA ALA A 21 8.81 -3.32 -1.70
C ALA A 21 9.71 -2.94 -0.52
N TRP A 22 9.25 -2.06 0.37
CA TRP A 22 9.97 -1.66 1.57
C TRP A 22 10.27 -2.82 2.54
N TYR A 23 9.25 -3.61 2.90
CA TYR A 23 9.41 -4.74 3.83
C TYR A 23 10.33 -5.83 3.27
N ARG A 24 10.34 -6.02 1.95
CA ARG A 24 11.31 -6.91 1.28
C ARG A 24 12.76 -6.50 1.55
N LEU A 25 13.06 -5.20 1.57
CA LEU A 25 14.41 -4.68 1.85
C LEU A 25 14.84 -4.94 3.29
N GLN A 26 13.87 -4.98 4.20
CA GLN A 26 14.08 -5.26 5.61
C GLN A 26 14.08 -6.75 5.93
N HIS A 27 13.90 -7.61 4.91
CA HIS A 27 13.68 -9.05 5.10
C HIS A 27 12.50 -9.35 6.06
N ASP A 28 11.51 -8.45 6.13
CA ASP A 28 10.27 -8.65 6.88
C ASP A 28 9.26 -9.39 5.98
N HIS A 29 9.48 -10.69 5.80
CA HIS A 29 8.68 -11.51 4.88
C HIS A 29 7.19 -11.55 5.26
N THR A 30 6.86 -11.46 6.55
CA THR A 30 5.47 -11.47 7.01
C THR A 30 4.75 -10.20 6.59
N ARG A 31 5.33 -9.02 6.84
CA ARG A 31 4.71 -7.76 6.40
C ARG A 31 4.80 -7.57 4.89
N GLU A 32 5.84 -8.09 4.23
CA GLU A 32 5.90 -8.15 2.78
C GLU A 32 4.70 -8.92 2.21
N MET A 33 4.44 -10.13 2.74
CA MET A 33 3.32 -10.95 2.31
C MET A 33 1.99 -10.29 2.63
N ALA A 34 1.83 -9.71 3.83
CA ALA A 34 0.61 -8.98 4.20
C ALA A 34 0.31 -7.81 3.25
N ALA A 35 1.33 -7.04 2.88
CA ALA A 35 1.20 -5.95 1.93
C ALA A 35 0.84 -6.45 0.52
N LYS A 36 1.44 -7.57 0.09
CA LYS A 36 1.04 -8.23 -1.17
C LYS A 36 -0.42 -8.69 -1.12
N THR A 37 -0.84 -9.34 -0.04
CA THR A 37 -2.20 -9.85 0.11
C THR A 37 -3.22 -8.72 0.06
N LEU A 38 -2.97 -7.60 0.75
CA LEU A 38 -3.85 -6.44 0.67
C LEU A 38 -3.91 -5.81 -0.72
N LYS A 39 -2.78 -5.76 -1.45
CA LYS A 39 -2.80 -5.36 -2.86
C LYS A 39 -3.72 -6.27 -3.68
N ASP A 40 -3.65 -7.58 -3.48
CA ASP A 40 -4.51 -8.54 -4.20
C ASP A 40 -5.99 -8.34 -3.83
N VAL A 41 -6.30 -8.01 -2.57
CA VAL A 41 -7.66 -7.60 -2.12
C VAL A 41 -8.15 -6.37 -2.88
N TYR A 42 -7.37 -5.28 -2.91
CA TYR A 42 -7.73 -4.09 -3.68
C TYR A 42 -7.85 -4.40 -5.18
N GLY A 43 -7.04 -5.32 -5.71
CA GLY A 43 -7.15 -5.82 -7.08
C GLY A 43 -8.45 -6.57 -7.34
N TYR A 44 -8.85 -7.45 -6.42
CA TYR A 44 -10.13 -8.15 -6.48
C TYR A 44 -11.30 -7.17 -6.46
N GLU A 45 -11.32 -6.21 -5.52
CA GLU A 45 -12.37 -5.21 -5.41
C GLU A 45 -12.47 -4.32 -6.66
N PHE A 46 -11.33 -3.99 -7.28
CA PHE A 46 -11.28 -3.27 -8.53
C PHE A 46 -11.98 -4.07 -9.65
N HIS A 47 -11.58 -5.33 -9.87
CA HIS A 47 -12.15 -6.18 -10.92
C HIS A 47 -13.61 -6.56 -10.67
N LEU A 48 -14.01 -6.78 -9.41
CA LEU A 48 -15.40 -7.06 -9.02
C LEU A 48 -16.35 -5.93 -9.47
N ASN A 49 -15.87 -4.69 -9.48
CA ASN A 49 -16.63 -3.52 -9.91
C ASN A 49 -16.43 -3.15 -11.39
N GLY A 50 -15.81 -4.04 -12.18
CA GLY A 50 -15.58 -3.84 -13.62
C GLY A 50 -14.44 -2.89 -13.96
N GLY A 51 -13.69 -2.37 -12.98
CA GLY A 51 -12.43 -1.67 -13.19
C GLY A 51 -11.31 -2.70 -13.28
N GLY A 52 -10.45 -2.67 -14.31
CA GLY A 52 -9.40 -3.71 -14.37
C GLY A 52 -8.79 -3.95 -15.72
N CYS A 53 -7.85 -4.88 -15.75
CA CYS A 53 -7.42 -5.47 -17.00
C CYS A 53 -8.57 -6.32 -17.54
N PRO A 54 -9.11 -6.05 -18.75
CA PRO A 54 -10.26 -6.79 -19.29
C PRO A 54 -9.97 -8.28 -19.54
N TRP A 55 -8.70 -8.68 -19.50
CA TRP A 55 -8.27 -10.07 -19.66
C TRP A 55 -8.17 -10.84 -18.33
N ARG A 56 -8.34 -10.18 -17.18
CA ARG A 56 -8.23 -10.80 -15.87
C ARG A 56 -9.62 -10.99 -15.24
N LEU A 57 -9.87 -12.19 -14.72
CA LEU A 57 -11.15 -12.57 -14.11
C LEU A 57 -11.18 -12.20 -12.61
N PRO A 58 -12.28 -11.64 -12.08
CA PRO A 58 -12.40 -11.30 -10.66
C PRO A 58 -12.19 -12.49 -9.71
N SER A 59 -12.66 -13.67 -10.09
CA SER A 59 -12.52 -14.90 -9.27
C SER A 59 -11.05 -15.29 -9.05
N VAL A 60 -10.18 -15.02 -10.04
CA VAL A 60 -8.75 -15.32 -9.95
C VAL A 60 -8.05 -14.40 -8.97
N ASP A 61 -8.40 -13.12 -8.92
CA ASP A 61 -7.82 -12.18 -7.94
C ASP A 61 -8.33 -12.48 -6.52
N HIS A 62 -9.61 -12.86 -6.38
CA HIS A 62 -10.13 -13.30 -5.08
C HIS A 62 -9.37 -14.52 -4.55
N GLU A 63 -9.18 -15.53 -5.39
CA GLU A 63 -8.41 -16.73 -5.04
C GLU A 63 -6.97 -16.39 -4.65
N GLN A 64 -6.32 -15.47 -5.37
CA GLN A 64 -4.97 -15.00 -5.01
C GLN A 64 -4.94 -14.34 -3.62
N ALA A 65 -5.91 -13.48 -3.31
CA ALA A 65 -6.01 -12.84 -2.00
C ALA A 65 -6.24 -13.86 -0.88
N VAL A 66 -7.18 -14.80 -1.05
CA VAL A 66 -7.45 -15.88 -0.09
C VAL A 66 -6.21 -16.77 0.12
N ASN A 67 -5.51 -17.13 -0.96
CA ASN A 67 -4.27 -17.91 -0.88
C ASN A 67 -3.18 -17.18 -0.09
N GLY A 68 -3.09 -15.84 -0.24
CA GLY A 68 -2.20 -15.01 0.56
C GLY A 68 -2.54 -15.03 2.06
N MET A 69 -3.84 -14.94 2.40
CA MET A 69 -4.30 -15.06 3.79
C MET A 69 -3.95 -16.43 4.38
N ARG A 70 -4.18 -17.51 3.62
CA ARG A 70 -3.82 -18.87 4.04
C ARG A 70 -2.32 -19.04 4.28
N ALA A 71 -1.48 -18.46 3.41
CA ALA A 71 -0.04 -18.49 3.57
C ALA A 71 0.45 -17.73 4.82
N LEU A 72 -0.36 -16.80 5.32
CA LEU A 72 -0.15 -16.06 6.57
C LEU A 72 -0.78 -16.74 7.80
N GLY A 73 -1.32 -17.95 7.66
CA GLY A 73 -1.98 -18.67 8.74
C GLY A 73 -3.33 -18.09 9.14
N LEU A 74 -3.92 -17.21 8.32
CA LEU A 74 -5.23 -16.63 8.59
C LEU A 74 -6.36 -17.54 8.08
N PRO A 75 -7.50 -17.61 8.80
CA PRO A 75 -8.64 -18.45 8.44
C PRO A 75 -9.32 -17.94 7.16
N GLU A 76 -9.45 -18.81 6.15
CA GLU A 76 -9.93 -18.43 4.81
C GLU A 76 -11.41 -18.00 4.76
N ASP A 77 -12.21 -18.43 5.73
CA ASP A 77 -13.63 -18.11 5.85
C ASP A 77 -13.90 -16.71 6.45
N LYS A 78 -12.85 -15.97 6.83
CA LYS A 78 -12.91 -14.63 7.43
C LYS A 78 -12.25 -13.56 6.56
N PHE A 79 -12.58 -13.55 5.27
CA PHE A 79 -11.89 -12.73 4.28
C PHE A 79 -11.87 -11.25 4.68
N GLU A 80 -13.02 -10.67 4.99
CA GLU A 80 -13.18 -9.27 5.36
C GLU A 80 -12.46 -8.93 6.67
N GLU A 81 -12.62 -9.72 7.73
CA GLU A 81 -11.93 -9.49 9.01
C GLU A 81 -10.41 -9.59 8.85
N ASN A 82 -9.94 -10.55 8.03
CA ASN A 82 -8.52 -10.68 7.74
C ASN A 82 -7.97 -9.44 7.05
N THR A 83 -8.73 -8.75 6.20
CA THR A 83 -8.25 -7.50 5.58
C THR A 83 -7.91 -6.44 6.63
N ILE A 84 -8.72 -6.32 7.68
CA ILE A 84 -8.49 -5.38 8.79
C ILE A 84 -7.27 -5.81 9.60
N VAL A 85 -7.14 -7.10 9.90
CA VAL A 85 -5.98 -7.67 10.61
C VAL A 85 -4.68 -7.38 9.86
N LEU A 86 -4.67 -7.61 8.54
CA LEU A 86 -3.50 -7.34 7.69
C LEU A 86 -3.17 -5.84 7.67
N ALA A 87 -4.17 -4.96 7.56
CA ALA A 87 -3.94 -3.53 7.50
C ALA A 87 -3.39 -2.98 8.82
N ARG A 88 -3.92 -3.47 9.94
CA ARG A 88 -3.40 -3.19 11.29
C ARG A 88 -1.97 -3.69 11.47
N LEU A 89 -1.63 -4.86 10.94
CA LEU A 89 -0.27 -5.40 10.97
C LEU A 89 0.73 -4.49 10.24
N LEU A 90 0.37 -3.96 9.06
CA LEU A 90 1.20 -3.00 8.31
C LEU A 90 1.38 -1.70 9.11
N ASP A 91 0.34 -1.25 9.81
CA ASP A 91 0.37 -0.05 10.64
C ASP A 91 0.90 -0.30 12.07
N GLY A 92 1.69 -1.36 12.26
CA GLY A 92 2.43 -1.64 13.49
C GLY A 92 1.63 -2.35 14.60
N GLN A 93 0.34 -2.64 14.40
CA GLN A 93 -0.52 -3.30 15.39
C GLN A 93 -0.52 -4.83 15.22
N LYS A 94 0.62 -5.46 15.54
CA LYS A 94 0.82 -6.89 15.29
C LYS A 94 -0.03 -7.85 16.14
N LYS A 95 -0.57 -7.41 17.27
CA LYS A 95 -1.26 -8.30 18.22
C LYS A 95 -2.47 -8.99 17.62
N ASP A 96 -3.25 -8.28 16.80
CA ASP A 96 -4.44 -8.84 16.16
C ASP A 96 -4.06 -9.97 15.19
N TYR A 97 -2.96 -9.79 14.46
CA TYR A 97 -2.40 -10.83 13.62
C TYR A 97 -1.93 -12.03 14.44
N GLU A 98 -1.17 -11.81 15.52
CA GLU A 98 -0.65 -12.89 16.37
C GLU A 98 -1.79 -13.71 16.99
N LEU A 99 -2.87 -13.05 17.42
CA LEU A 99 -4.07 -13.71 17.96
C LEU A 99 -4.85 -14.49 16.89
N THR A 100 -4.97 -13.93 15.68
CA THR A 100 -5.77 -14.55 14.61
C THR A 100 -5.04 -15.71 13.94
N SER A 101 -3.74 -15.55 13.69
CA SER A 101 -2.91 -16.55 13.01
C SER A 101 -2.30 -17.59 13.96
N GLY A 102 -2.20 -17.28 15.26
CA GLY A 102 -1.43 -18.07 16.22
C GLY A 102 0.09 -17.99 16.04
N HIS A 103 0.58 -17.15 15.12
CA HIS A 103 2.01 -16.96 14.86
C HIS A 103 2.56 -15.75 15.60
N THR A 104 3.67 -15.91 16.31
CA THR A 104 4.41 -14.77 16.90
C THR A 104 5.19 -14.05 15.80
N LEU A 105 5.04 -12.72 15.70
CA LEU A 105 5.79 -11.93 14.73
C LEU A 105 7.18 -11.63 15.27
N GLU A 106 8.19 -12.07 14.53
CA GLU A 106 9.59 -11.76 14.82
C GLU A 106 9.88 -10.26 14.65
N THR A 107 10.88 -9.77 15.38
CA THR A 107 11.35 -8.39 15.21
C THR A 107 12.18 -8.33 13.93
N PRO A 108 11.81 -7.50 12.94
CA PRO A 108 12.57 -7.42 11.70
C PRO A 108 13.97 -6.86 11.94
N LYS A 109 14.93 -7.29 11.13
CA LYS A 109 16.20 -6.58 11.04
C LYS A 109 15.98 -5.31 10.22
N THR A 110 16.09 -4.15 10.85
CA THR A 110 16.06 -2.90 10.09
C THR A 110 17.33 -2.78 9.27
N VAL A 111 17.20 -3.03 7.97
CA VAL A 111 18.27 -2.82 6.99
C VAL A 111 17.82 -1.71 6.06
N TYR A 112 18.69 -0.71 5.86
CA TYR A 112 18.50 0.26 4.80
C TYR A 112 18.90 -0.40 3.49
N GLY A 113 17.94 -0.61 2.59
CA GLY A 113 18.21 -1.15 1.25
C GLY A 113 19.11 -0.21 0.43
N SER A 114 19.65 -0.71 -0.68
CA SER A 114 20.46 0.11 -1.58
C SER A 114 19.66 1.27 -2.17
N ASP A 115 20.33 2.30 -2.69
CA ASP A 115 19.66 3.40 -3.40
C ASP A 115 18.78 2.89 -4.56
N VAL A 116 19.23 1.83 -5.25
CA VAL A 116 18.47 1.17 -6.32
C VAL A 116 17.18 0.56 -5.78
N ASP A 117 17.23 -0.07 -4.62
CA ASP A 117 16.07 -0.69 -3.98
C ASP A 117 15.07 0.37 -3.51
N ARG A 118 15.55 1.49 -2.95
CA ARG A 118 14.69 2.62 -2.55
C ARG A 118 13.93 3.21 -3.73
N LEU A 119 14.57 3.31 -4.89
CA LEU A 119 13.92 3.81 -6.11
C LEU A 119 12.70 2.97 -6.50
N VAL A 120 12.73 1.65 -6.29
CA VAL A 120 11.55 0.80 -6.55
C VAL A 120 10.37 1.23 -5.68
N VAL A 121 10.60 1.53 -4.40
CA VAL A 121 9.55 2.01 -3.47
C VAL A 121 9.02 3.37 -3.92
N VAL A 122 9.91 4.29 -4.30
CA VAL A 122 9.56 5.62 -4.82
C VAL A 122 8.68 5.53 -6.07
N GLU A 123 8.98 4.62 -6.99
CA GLU A 123 8.15 4.41 -8.18
C GLU A 123 6.74 3.92 -7.82
N GLN A 124 6.58 3.12 -6.76
CA GLN A 124 5.24 2.69 -6.32
C GLN A 124 4.43 3.85 -5.75
N PHE A 125 5.05 4.73 -4.93
CA PHE A 125 4.39 5.97 -4.49
C PHE A 125 4.02 6.87 -5.66
N HIS A 126 4.91 7.02 -6.63
CA HIS A 126 4.64 7.76 -7.85
C HIS A 126 3.44 7.17 -8.62
N ASN A 127 3.38 5.84 -8.75
CA ASN A 127 2.28 5.13 -9.38
C ASN A 127 0.96 5.21 -8.61
N ALA A 128 1.01 5.31 -7.28
CA ALA A 128 -0.16 5.54 -6.45
C ALA A 128 -0.75 6.93 -6.72
N PHE A 129 0.08 7.98 -6.71
CA PHE A 129 -0.41 9.36 -6.78
C PHE A 129 -0.74 9.84 -8.20
N ARG A 130 -0.14 9.25 -9.25
CA ARG A 130 -0.51 9.58 -10.64
C ARG A 130 -1.96 9.25 -10.97
N ARG A 131 -2.57 8.30 -10.25
CA ARG A 131 -3.99 7.91 -10.40
C ARG A 131 -4.96 9.02 -10.02
N ILE A 132 -4.56 9.86 -9.07
CA ILE A 132 -5.42 10.94 -8.53
C ILE A 132 -4.88 12.33 -8.87
N THR A 133 -3.85 12.43 -9.71
CA THR A 133 -3.20 13.69 -10.09
C THR A 133 -3.16 13.83 -11.63
N ALA A 134 -3.94 14.75 -12.18
CA ALA A 134 -4.10 14.90 -13.64
C ALA A 134 -2.80 15.30 -14.39
N ASP A 135 -1.98 16.18 -13.82
CA ASP A 135 -0.70 16.66 -14.41
C ASP A 135 0.50 16.15 -13.60
N TRP A 136 0.55 14.83 -13.40
CA TRP A 136 1.48 14.19 -12.48
C TRP A 136 2.96 14.37 -12.86
N ASP A 137 3.31 14.41 -14.15
CA ASP A 137 4.70 14.62 -14.60
C ASP A 137 5.26 15.98 -14.15
N ASN A 138 4.41 17.01 -14.17
CA ASN A 138 4.77 18.34 -13.72
C ASN A 138 4.66 18.50 -12.20
N THR A 139 3.77 17.73 -11.56
CA THR A 139 3.46 17.86 -10.13
C THR A 139 4.39 17.03 -9.25
N LEU A 140 4.59 15.76 -9.57
CA LEU A 140 5.30 14.78 -8.76
C LEU A 140 6.81 14.83 -8.99
N ASN A 141 7.58 14.56 -7.93
CA ASN A 141 9.04 14.60 -7.97
C ASN A 141 9.66 13.41 -7.24
N ARG A 142 10.30 12.51 -8.00
CA ARG A 142 10.97 11.32 -7.47
C ARG A 142 12.06 11.64 -6.43
N LYS A 143 12.82 12.73 -6.61
CA LYS A 143 13.84 13.15 -5.62
C LYS A 143 13.20 13.60 -4.30
N SER A 144 12.06 14.27 -4.36
CA SER A 144 11.31 14.70 -3.17
C SER A 144 10.65 13.51 -2.49
N MET A 145 10.10 12.57 -3.26
CA MET A 145 9.57 11.31 -2.74
C MET A 145 10.64 10.50 -2.02
N ASP A 146 11.82 10.31 -2.63
CA ASP A 146 12.94 9.58 -2.01
C ASP A 146 13.40 10.24 -0.70
N LYS A 147 13.52 11.58 -0.68
CA LYS A 147 13.88 12.33 0.52
C LYS A 147 12.85 12.21 1.66
N ASN A 148 11.57 12.01 1.33
CA ASN A 148 10.48 11.91 2.30
C ASN A 148 10.01 10.46 2.50
N LEU A 149 10.75 9.47 2.02
CA LEU A 149 10.30 8.08 1.98
C LEU A 149 9.94 7.55 3.37
N GLU A 150 10.78 7.83 4.37
CA GLU A 150 10.59 7.43 5.76
C GLU A 150 9.34 8.03 6.40
N GLN A 151 8.89 9.20 5.92
CA GLN A 151 7.63 9.81 6.34
C GLN A 151 6.43 9.23 5.58
N LEU A 152 6.60 8.94 4.29
CA LEU A 152 5.55 8.39 3.43
C LEU A 152 5.11 6.98 3.85
N LEU A 153 6.04 6.14 4.29
CA LEU A 153 5.79 4.75 4.66
C LEU A 153 4.75 4.59 5.80
N PRO A 154 4.92 5.19 6.99
CA PRO A 154 3.91 5.09 8.05
C PRO A 154 2.59 5.77 7.66
N MET A 155 2.63 6.84 6.86
CA MET A 155 1.40 7.47 6.36
C MET A 155 0.63 6.54 5.41
N ALA A 156 1.33 5.77 4.57
CA ALA A 156 0.72 4.81 3.67
C ALA A 156 0.04 3.67 4.45
N ALA A 157 0.75 3.11 5.43
CA ALA A 157 0.20 2.06 6.29
C ALA A 157 -1.04 2.55 7.04
N HIS A 158 -0.97 3.76 7.60
CA HIS A 158 -2.10 4.39 8.27
C HIS A 158 -3.30 4.64 7.34
N ALA A 159 -3.06 5.12 6.12
CA ALA A 159 -4.11 5.36 5.13
C ALA A 159 -4.85 4.05 4.77
N ILE A 160 -4.10 2.98 4.52
CA ILE A 160 -4.66 1.64 4.24
C ILE A 160 -5.49 1.14 5.43
N ARG A 161 -4.98 1.28 6.67
CA ARG A 161 -5.74 0.90 7.87
C ARG A 161 -7.05 1.68 7.98
N SER A 162 -6.97 3.00 7.86
CA SER A 162 -8.14 3.90 7.97
C SER A 162 -9.21 3.53 6.95
N ASP A 163 -8.84 3.31 5.69
CA ASP A 163 -9.74 2.83 4.63
C ASP A 163 -10.42 1.50 5.00
N ARG A 164 -9.63 0.51 5.45
CA ARG A 164 -10.14 -0.82 5.82
C ARG A 164 -11.04 -0.81 7.05
N GLU A 165 -10.88 0.17 7.93
CA GLU A 165 -11.74 0.39 9.09
C GLU A 165 -12.99 1.24 8.75
N GLY A 166 -13.22 1.55 7.47
CA GLY A 166 -14.37 2.33 7.00
C GLY A 166 -14.22 3.83 7.15
N GLY A 167 -13.00 4.31 7.40
CA GLY A 167 -12.65 5.73 7.48
C GLY A 167 -12.41 6.36 6.10
N THR A 168 -12.12 7.66 6.11
CA THR A 168 -11.74 8.42 4.91
C THR A 168 -10.30 8.91 5.08
N PRO A 169 -9.30 8.20 4.52
CA PRO A 169 -7.90 8.56 4.74
C PRO A 169 -7.51 9.84 4.00
N GLU A 170 -6.61 10.61 4.63
CA GLU A 170 -6.12 11.87 4.08
C GLU A 170 -4.88 11.65 3.19
N LEU A 171 -5.11 11.39 1.90
CA LEU A 171 -4.02 11.23 0.92
C LEU A 171 -3.31 12.54 0.57
N ARG A 172 -3.92 13.69 0.89
CA ARG A 172 -3.41 15.01 0.52
C ARG A 172 -2.06 15.32 1.15
N LEU A 173 -1.86 14.99 2.42
CA LEU A 173 -0.59 15.22 3.11
C LEU A 173 0.54 14.42 2.49
N MET A 174 0.28 13.16 2.10
CA MET A 174 1.27 12.34 1.40
C MET A 174 1.58 12.92 0.02
N LEU A 175 0.54 13.30 -0.73
CA LEU A 175 0.69 13.93 -2.04
C LEU A 175 1.54 15.21 -1.96
N ASP A 176 1.37 16.01 -0.91
CA ASP A 176 2.15 17.23 -0.70
C ASP A 176 3.66 16.96 -0.48
N LEU A 177 4.02 15.86 0.17
CA LEU A 177 5.41 15.41 0.31
C LEU A 177 6.03 14.92 -1.01
N CYS A 178 5.18 14.46 -1.93
CA CYS A 178 5.58 13.98 -3.24
C CYS A 178 5.77 15.08 -4.29
N LYS A 179 5.29 16.30 -4.03
CA LYS A 179 5.30 17.40 -5.01
C LYS A 179 6.68 18.01 -5.21
N LYS A 180 6.93 18.53 -6.41
CA LYS A 180 7.99 19.51 -6.65
C LYS A 180 7.72 20.71 -5.73
N ARG A 181 8.62 21.01 -4.80
CA ARG A 181 8.59 22.32 -4.13
C ARG A 181 8.80 23.36 -5.22
N ARG A 182 7.83 24.27 -5.41
CA ARG A 182 8.14 25.51 -6.11
C ARG A 182 9.17 26.21 -5.24
N GLU A 183 10.37 26.42 -5.76
CA GLU A 183 11.26 27.39 -5.16
C GLU A 183 10.45 28.69 -5.10
N ASN A 184 10.19 29.19 -3.89
CA ASN A 184 9.75 30.56 -3.75
C ASN A 184 10.90 31.39 -4.32
N ILE A 185 10.77 31.81 -5.58
CA ILE A 185 11.47 32.98 -6.08
C ILE A 185 10.82 34.16 -5.36
N GLU A 186 11.12 34.30 -4.07
CA GLU A 186 11.03 35.60 -3.43
C GLU A 186 12.14 36.42 -4.07
N CYS A 187 11.73 37.38 -4.91
CA CYS A 187 12.60 38.44 -5.40
C CYS A 187 13.44 38.99 -4.25
N ARG A 188 14.76 38.87 -4.38
CA ARG A 188 15.72 39.78 -3.76
C ARG A 188 16.73 40.20 -4.81
#